data_AF-A0A1H3Z585-F1
#
_entry.id   AF-A0A1H3Z585-F1
#
_cell.length_a   1.000
_cell.length_b   1.000
_cell.length_c   1.000
_cell.angle_alpha   90.00
_cell.angle_beta   90.00
_cell.angle_gamma   90.00
#
_symmetry.space_group_name_H-M   'P 1'
#
loop_
_entity.id
_entity.type
_entity.pdbx_description
1 polymer ?
#
loop_
_entity_poly.entity_id
_entity_poly.type
_entity_poly.pdbx_seq_one_letter_code
_entity_poly.pdbx_strand_id
1 'polypeptide(L)'
;MGNNHWLVKSEPFKYSWEKFLKDKKTFWDGVRNYQARNNLRTMQKGDQVFFYHSNEGLEIVGIAEVVKEAYQDPTIDDERWVAVDLKPVTTLKAPVSLAQIKAEKRLQDLGLIRQGRLSVSPVTAKEWEVILELSEQNATESKSAPKAAPAFSKVAKKTSAVSKAKQETTKSANSKVKAK
;
A
#
# COMPACT_ATOMS: atom_id res chain seq x y z
N MET A 1 5.39 -14.07 28.13
CA MET A 1 4.12 -13.43 27.74
C MET A 1 4.11 -13.38 26.23
N GLY A 2 3.05 -13.84 25.56
CA GLY A 2 2.95 -13.76 24.11
C GLY A 2 2.66 -12.33 23.68
N ASN A 3 3.28 -11.86 22.60
CA ASN A 3 3.08 -10.50 22.09
C ASN A 3 1.72 -10.43 21.38
N ASN A 4 1.03 -9.28 21.45
CA ASN A 4 -0.18 -9.09 20.66
C ASN A 4 0.19 -8.81 19.20
N HIS A 5 -0.74 -9.09 18.29
CA HIS A 5 -0.57 -8.86 16.87
C HIS A 5 -1.56 -7.82 16.37
N TRP A 6 -1.09 -6.97 15.45
CA TRP A 6 -1.87 -5.87 14.89
C TRP A 6 -1.66 -5.77 13.38
N LEU A 7 -2.52 -5.00 12.73
CA LEU A 7 -2.35 -4.57 11.36
C LEU A 7 -2.55 -3.05 11.28
N VAL A 8 -1.65 -2.39 10.57
CA VAL A 8 -1.77 -0.96 10.22
C VAL A 8 -1.83 -0.79 8.71
N LYS A 9 -2.64 0.15 8.25
CA LYS A 9 -2.79 0.49 6.82
C LYS A 9 -2.03 1.77 6.50
N SER A 10 -1.28 1.76 5.41
CA SER A 10 -0.63 2.94 4.85
C SER A 10 -0.78 2.98 3.34
N GLU A 11 -1.06 4.16 2.78
CA GLU A 11 -1.01 4.36 1.33
C GLU A 11 0.45 4.49 0.90
N PRO A 12 0.96 3.61 0.01
CA PRO A 12 2.38 3.58 -0.32
C PRO A 12 2.88 4.87 -0.98
N PHE A 13 2.02 5.60 -1.70
CA PHE A 13 2.35 6.92 -2.24
C PHE A 13 2.69 7.96 -1.13
N LYS A 14 2.09 7.84 0.05
CA LYS A 14 2.36 8.73 1.20
C LYS A 14 3.49 8.20 2.08
N TYR A 15 3.40 6.92 2.48
CA TYR A 15 4.37 6.30 3.37
C TYR A 15 4.50 4.81 3.08
N SER A 16 5.41 4.47 2.16
CA SER A 16 5.66 3.09 1.72
C SER A 16 6.48 2.27 2.72
N TRP A 17 6.51 0.96 2.51
CA TRP A 17 7.33 0.06 3.32
C TRP A 17 8.83 0.32 3.10
N GLU A 18 9.24 0.62 1.87
CA GLU A 18 10.61 0.97 1.51
C GLU A 18 11.05 2.27 2.17
N LYS A 19 10.14 3.26 2.27
CA LYS A 19 10.40 4.48 3.03
C LYS A 19 10.56 4.15 4.51
N PHE A 20 9.65 3.34 5.07
CA PHE A 20 9.74 2.97 6.48
C PHE A 20 11.02 2.20 6.82
N LEU A 21 11.48 1.29 5.94
CA LEU A 21 12.77 0.61 6.05
C LEU A 21 13.95 1.59 6.08
N LYS A 22 13.92 2.63 5.24
CA LYS A 22 14.96 3.68 5.21
C LYS A 22 14.94 4.55 6.48
N ASP A 23 13.75 4.92 6.93
CA ASP A 23 13.56 5.76 8.12
C ASP A 23 13.88 4.99 9.41
N LYS A 24 13.81 3.65 9.40
CA LYS A 24 14.10 2.72 10.51
C LYS A 24 13.18 2.85 11.73
N LYS A 25 12.43 3.95 11.83
CA LYS A 25 11.45 4.21 12.88
C LYS A 25 10.53 5.34 12.42
N THR A 26 9.26 5.27 12.79
CA THR A 26 8.33 6.39 12.67
C THR A 26 7.37 6.39 13.86
N PHE A 27 6.76 7.54 14.10
CA PHE A 27 5.53 7.59 14.87
C PHE A 27 4.34 7.31 13.93
N TRP A 28 3.35 6.57 14.42
CA TRP A 28 2.16 6.20 13.65
C TRP A 28 1.02 7.20 13.90
N ASP A 29 1.14 8.38 13.31
CA ASP A 29 0.19 9.49 13.43
C ASP A 29 -0.99 9.37 12.45
N GLY A 30 -1.80 10.42 12.38
CA GLY A 30 -2.83 10.61 11.35
C GLY A 30 -4.07 9.74 11.54
N VAL A 31 -4.12 8.89 12.58
CA VAL A 31 -5.30 8.10 12.92
C VAL A 31 -6.40 9.02 13.44
N ARG A 32 -7.51 9.10 12.69
CA ARG A 32 -8.69 9.92 13.03
C ARG A 32 -9.99 9.11 13.15
N ASN A 33 -9.85 7.81 13.41
CA ASN A 33 -10.96 6.91 13.74
C ASN A 33 -10.86 6.51 15.22
N TYR A 34 -11.95 6.67 15.99
CA TYR A 34 -11.96 6.43 17.44
C TYR A 34 -11.62 4.99 17.82
N GLN A 35 -12.07 4.00 17.06
CA GLN A 35 -11.77 2.59 17.33
C GLN A 35 -10.30 2.29 16.99
N ALA A 36 -9.79 2.77 15.86
CA ALA A 36 -8.37 2.62 15.51
C ALA A 36 -7.46 3.29 16.54
N ARG A 37 -7.85 4.46 17.04
CA ARG A 37 -7.16 5.14 18.15
C ARG A 37 -7.18 4.28 19.42
N ASN A 38 -8.33 3.71 19.78
CA ASN A 38 -8.40 2.85 20.96
C ASN A 38 -7.50 1.61 20.81
N ASN A 39 -7.36 1.05 19.60
CA ASN A 39 -6.40 -0.02 19.31
C ASN A 39 -4.95 0.45 19.52
N LEU A 40 -4.58 1.65 19.05
CA LEU A 40 -3.25 2.23 19.34
C LEU A 40 -3.00 2.37 20.85
N ARG A 41 -4.00 2.80 21.63
CA ARG A 41 -3.89 2.93 23.09
C ARG A 41 -3.63 1.61 23.82
N THR A 42 -4.03 0.49 23.22
CA THR A 42 -3.86 -0.84 23.82
C THR A 42 -2.60 -1.57 23.36
N MET A 43 -1.86 -1.01 22.38
CA MET A 43 -0.59 -1.57 21.94
C MET A 43 0.46 -1.46 23.05
N GLN A 44 1.20 -2.55 23.25
CA GLN A 44 2.32 -2.61 24.19
C GLN A 44 3.65 -2.69 23.46
N LYS A 45 4.72 -2.25 24.13
CA LYS A 45 6.07 -2.39 23.57
C LYS A 45 6.39 -3.86 23.29
N GLY A 46 6.86 -4.16 22.07
CA GLY A 46 7.15 -5.51 21.59
C GLY A 46 6.01 -6.15 20.79
N ASP A 47 4.80 -5.59 20.81
CA ASP A 47 3.71 -6.05 19.94
C ASP A 47 4.12 -5.99 18.46
N GLN A 48 3.77 -7.03 17.70
CA GLN A 48 4.09 -7.13 16.28
C GLN A 48 2.96 -6.59 15.42
N VAL A 49 3.33 -5.99 14.29
CA VAL A 49 2.40 -5.22 13.46
C VAL A 49 2.61 -5.56 11.99
N PHE A 50 1.58 -6.08 11.32
CA PHE A 50 1.59 -6.16 9.87
C PHE A 50 1.46 -4.77 9.24
N PHE A 51 2.33 -4.48 8.28
CA PHE A 51 2.26 -3.28 7.46
C PHE A 51 1.51 -3.60 6.16
N TYR A 52 0.32 -3.03 6.01
CA TYR A 52 -0.53 -3.23 4.84
C TYR A 52 -0.50 -2.00 3.93
N HIS A 53 -0.15 -2.19 2.66
CA HIS A 53 -0.34 -1.17 1.63
C HIS A 53 -1.81 -1.09 1.24
N SER A 54 -2.42 0.07 1.49
CA SER A 54 -3.82 0.35 1.16
C SER A 54 -3.95 1.24 -0.07
N ASN A 55 -5.11 1.19 -0.72
CA ASN A 55 -5.47 1.89 -1.96
C ASN A 55 -4.68 1.40 -3.20
N GLU A 56 -3.36 1.31 -3.10
CA GLU A 56 -2.46 0.76 -4.09
C GLU A 56 -1.70 -0.43 -3.49
N GLY A 57 -1.33 -1.41 -4.34
CA GLY A 57 -0.76 -2.70 -3.91
C GLY A 57 -1.80 -3.64 -3.28
N LEU A 58 -2.53 -3.16 -2.26
CA LEU A 58 -3.54 -3.91 -1.52
C LEU A 58 -2.98 -5.21 -0.93
N GLU A 59 -1.85 -5.14 -0.23
CA GLU A 59 -1.11 -6.31 0.25
C GLU A 59 -0.40 -6.05 1.58
N ILE A 60 -0.20 -7.12 2.35
CA ILE A 60 0.68 -7.10 3.52
C ILE A 60 2.10 -7.35 3.02
N VAL A 61 3.03 -6.45 3.36
CA VAL A 61 4.39 -6.45 2.80
C VAL A 61 5.49 -6.69 3.84
N GLY A 62 5.20 -6.47 5.11
CA GLY A 62 6.21 -6.57 6.16
C GLY A 62 5.65 -6.59 7.57
N ILE A 63 6.55 -6.82 8.51
CA ILE A 63 6.31 -6.88 9.94
C ILE A 63 7.11 -5.78 10.61
N ALA A 64 6.43 -5.00 11.44
CA ALA A 64 6.97 -3.98 12.32
C ALA A 64 6.76 -4.38 13.78
N GLU A 65 7.33 -3.59 14.69
CA GLU A 65 7.22 -3.77 16.14
C GLU A 65 6.95 -2.41 16.81
N VAL A 66 6.08 -2.41 17.81
CA VAL A 66 5.84 -1.26 18.69
C VAL A 66 7.05 -1.04 19.60
N VAL A 67 7.69 0.11 19.49
CA VAL A 67 8.87 0.46 20.31
C VAL A 67 8.59 1.54 21.35
N LYS A 68 7.45 2.23 21.23
CA LYS A 68 6.92 3.18 22.22
C LYS A 68 5.40 3.07 22.21
N GLU A 69 4.82 2.92 23.40
CA GLU A 69 3.38 2.89 23.64
C GLU A 69 2.73 4.24 23.35
N ALA A 70 1.40 4.29 23.41
CA ALA A 70 0.63 5.45 23.00
C ALA A 70 1.00 6.74 23.74
N TYR A 71 1.15 7.82 22.98
CA TYR A 71 1.31 9.19 23.46
C TYR A 71 0.53 10.14 22.53
N GLN A 72 0.35 11.41 22.91
CA GLN A 72 -0.35 12.39 22.07
C GLN A 72 0.23 12.41 20.64
N ASP A 73 -0.64 12.34 19.63
CA ASP A 73 -0.23 12.49 18.23
C ASP A 73 0.43 13.87 18.04
N PRO A 74 1.73 13.93 17.69
CA PRO A 74 2.47 15.19 17.63
C PRO A 74 2.06 16.07 16.43
N THR A 75 1.21 15.57 15.54
CA THR A 75 0.74 16.31 14.35
C THR A 75 -0.52 17.13 14.61
N ILE A 76 -1.10 17.05 15.81
CA ILE A 76 -2.35 17.74 16.14
C ILE A 76 -2.38 18.22 17.59
N ASP A 77 -2.88 19.44 17.77
CA ASP A 77 -3.15 20.02 19.09
C ASP A 77 -4.52 19.56 19.61
N ASP A 78 -4.66 18.24 19.82
CA ASP A 78 -5.85 17.60 20.36
C ASP A 78 -5.46 16.30 21.06
N GLU A 79 -5.44 16.32 22.41
CA GLU A 79 -5.06 15.19 23.27
C GLU A 79 -5.91 13.94 23.08
N ARG A 80 -7.06 14.06 22.40
CA ARG A 80 -7.89 12.90 22.07
C ARG A 80 -7.20 11.97 21.09
N TRP A 81 -6.22 12.41 20.29
CA TRP A 81 -5.54 11.60 19.29
C TRP A 81 -4.17 11.16 19.78
N VAL A 82 -3.82 9.91 19.47
CA VAL A 82 -2.56 9.31 19.92
C VAL A 82 -1.80 8.72 18.74
N ALA A 83 -0.49 8.62 18.92
CA ALA A 83 0.42 7.86 18.07
C ALA A 83 1.19 6.86 18.94
N VAL A 84 1.73 5.82 18.30
CA VAL A 84 2.75 4.90 18.85
C VAL A 84 4.01 5.02 18.02
N ASP A 85 5.17 4.62 18.54
CA ASP A 85 6.35 4.47 17.67
C ASP A 85 6.45 3.04 17.15
N LEU A 86 6.67 2.90 15.84
CA LEU A 86 6.93 1.64 15.18
C LEU A 86 8.35 1.61 14.60
N LYS A 87 8.99 0.44 14.58
CA LYS A 87 10.18 0.16 13.75
C LYS A 87 9.90 -1.01 12.82
N PRO A 88 10.46 -1.05 11.60
CA PRO A 88 10.38 -2.24 10.77
C PRO A 88 11.25 -3.36 11.35
N VAL A 89 10.80 -4.60 11.25
CA VAL A 89 11.50 -5.80 11.72
C VAL A 89 11.95 -6.66 10.55
N THR A 90 11.01 -7.09 9.70
CA THR A 90 11.33 -7.91 8.52
C THR A 90 10.34 -7.67 7.40
N THR A 91 10.83 -7.65 6.17
CA THR A 91 9.99 -7.79 4.98
C THR A 91 9.45 -9.21 4.92
N LEU A 92 8.20 -9.39 4.48
CA LEU A 92 7.64 -10.72 4.24
C LEU A 92 8.40 -11.39 3.07
N LYS A 93 8.50 -12.73 3.10
CA LYS A 93 9.23 -13.46 2.03
C LYS A 93 8.59 -13.26 0.66
N ALA A 94 7.27 -13.22 0.63
CA ALA A 94 6.49 -12.68 -0.45
C ALA A 94 5.27 -11.95 0.13
N PRO A 95 4.83 -10.84 -0.48
CA PRO A 95 3.67 -10.11 0.00
C PRO A 95 2.40 -10.96 -0.11
N VAL A 96 1.43 -10.67 0.75
CA VAL A 96 0.14 -11.38 0.81
C VAL A 96 -0.97 -10.42 0.39
N SER A 97 -1.54 -10.64 -0.78
CA SER A 97 -2.54 -9.74 -1.37
C SER A 97 -3.90 -9.84 -0.67
N LEU A 98 -4.68 -8.75 -0.73
CA LEU A 98 -6.05 -8.70 -0.24
C LEU A 98 -6.94 -9.74 -0.94
N ALA A 99 -6.67 -10.04 -2.21
CA ALA A 99 -7.39 -11.07 -2.95
C ALA A 99 -7.17 -12.45 -2.33
N GLN A 100 -5.92 -12.80 -1.99
CA GLN A 100 -5.59 -14.04 -1.29
C GLN A 100 -6.22 -14.08 0.11
N ILE A 101 -6.11 -12.97 0.86
CA ILE A 101 -6.71 -12.84 2.20
C ILE A 101 -8.22 -13.08 2.15
N LYS A 102 -8.92 -12.53 1.15
CA LYS A 102 -10.37 -12.74 0.96
C LYS A 102 -10.72 -14.17 0.53
N ALA A 103 -9.85 -14.84 -0.21
CA ALA A 103 -10.07 -16.22 -0.64
C ALA A 103 -9.81 -17.25 0.46
N GLU A 104 -8.97 -16.90 1.45
CA GLU A 104 -8.64 -17.78 2.58
C GLU A 104 -9.78 -17.80 3.61
N LYS A 105 -10.40 -18.98 3.77
CA LYS A 105 -11.53 -19.18 4.70
C LYS A 105 -11.13 -18.97 6.17
N ARG A 106 -9.87 -19.22 6.52
CA ARG A 106 -9.34 -19.01 7.89
C ARG A 106 -9.21 -17.54 8.27
N LEU A 107 -9.30 -16.60 7.31
CA LEU A 107 -9.12 -15.16 7.52
C LEU A 107 -10.41 -14.35 7.40
N GLN A 108 -11.59 -14.99 7.28
CA GLN A 108 -12.85 -14.27 7.04
C GLN A 108 -13.23 -13.30 8.18
N ASP A 109 -12.74 -13.57 9.39
CA ASP A 109 -12.96 -12.71 10.56
C ASP A 109 -11.93 -11.59 10.74
N LEU A 110 -10.89 -11.56 9.90
CA LEU A 110 -9.83 -10.57 9.98
C LEU A 110 -10.40 -9.16 9.86
N GLY A 111 -9.97 -8.27 10.76
CA GLY A 111 -10.44 -6.88 10.80
C GLY A 111 -10.28 -6.15 9.46
N LEU A 112 -9.26 -6.49 8.68
CA LEU A 112 -9.04 -5.98 7.32
C LEU A 112 -10.24 -6.24 6.38
N ILE A 113 -10.88 -7.40 6.50
CA ILE A 113 -12.04 -7.80 5.69
C ILE A 113 -13.32 -7.21 6.29
N ARG A 114 -13.56 -7.45 7.58
CA ARG A 114 -14.83 -7.10 8.23
C ARG A 114 -15.02 -5.58 8.38
N GLN A 115 -13.93 -4.83 8.49
CA GLN A 115 -13.93 -3.41 8.80
C GLN A 115 -12.96 -2.65 7.88
N GLY A 116 -13.27 -2.61 6.58
CA GLY A 116 -12.39 -2.01 5.56
C GLY A 116 -11.94 -0.57 5.84
N ARG A 117 -12.77 0.23 6.53
CA ARG A 117 -12.45 1.62 6.93
C ARG A 117 -11.58 1.75 8.17
N LEU A 118 -11.38 0.68 8.94
CA LEU A 118 -10.55 0.69 10.15
C LEU A 118 -9.07 0.60 9.74
N SER A 119 -8.27 1.61 10.09
CA SER A 119 -6.86 1.72 9.68
C SER A 119 -5.88 0.99 10.61
N VAL A 120 -6.31 0.70 11.84
CA VAL A 120 -5.54 -0.06 12.84
C VAL A 120 -6.49 -1.10 13.42
N SER A 121 -6.16 -2.38 13.29
CA SER A 121 -7.00 -3.49 13.75
C SER A 121 -6.20 -4.55 14.48
N PRO A 122 -6.78 -5.22 15.49
CA PRO A 122 -6.16 -6.41 16.09
C PRO A 122 -6.09 -7.54 15.07
N VAL A 123 -5.11 -8.42 15.26
CA VAL A 123 -4.93 -9.67 14.52
C VAL A 123 -4.81 -10.77 15.56
N THR A 124 -5.59 -11.84 15.44
CA THR A 124 -5.48 -12.98 16.35
C THR A 124 -4.20 -13.77 16.03
N ALA A 125 -3.67 -14.53 16.99
CA ALA A 125 -2.49 -15.37 16.75
C ALA A 125 -2.70 -16.35 15.58
N LYS A 126 -3.91 -16.92 15.44
CA LYS A 126 -4.26 -17.81 14.33
C LYS A 126 -4.23 -17.09 12.99
N GLU A 127 -4.82 -15.91 12.89
CA GLU A 127 -4.78 -15.12 11.64
C GLU A 127 -3.36 -14.70 11.28
N TRP A 128 -2.55 -14.36 12.29
CA TRP A 128 -1.14 -14.03 12.11
C TRP A 128 -0.36 -15.18 11.47
N GLU A 129 -0.47 -16.38 12.04
CA GLU A 129 0.17 -17.59 11.52
C GLU A 129 -0.26 -17.89 10.08
N VAL A 130 -1.56 -17.79 9.79
CA VAL A 130 -2.08 -18.04 8.44
C VAL A 130 -1.51 -17.04 7.41
N ILE A 131 -1.37 -15.76 7.77
CA ILE A 131 -0.76 -14.77 6.87
C ILE A 131 0.72 -15.10 6.61
N LEU A 132 1.45 -15.55 7.63
CA LEU A 132 2.84 -15.99 7.45
C LEU A 132 2.93 -17.23 6.55
N GLU A 133 2.05 -18.22 6.74
CA GLU A 133 1.97 -19.41 5.87
C GLU A 133 1.75 -19.02 4.40
N LEU A 134 0.80 -18.11 4.13
CA LEU A 134 0.54 -17.62 2.78
C LEU A 134 1.76 -16.93 2.18
N SER A 135 2.51 -16.17 2.99
CA SER A 135 3.76 -15.53 2.55
C SER A 135 4.82 -16.57 2.14
N GLU A 136 4.97 -17.65 2.90
CA GLU A 136 5.90 -18.75 2.59
C GLU A 136 5.50 -19.49 1.30
N GLN A 137 4.21 -19.76 1.13
CA GLN A 137 3.66 -20.41 -0.07
C GLN A 137 3.92 -19.56 -1.31
N ASN A 138 3.57 -18.28 -1.28
CA ASN A 138 3.82 -17.33 -2.36
C ASN A 138 5.31 -17.30 -2.77
N ALA A 139 6.21 -17.30 -1.78
CA ALA A 139 7.65 -17.31 -2.03
C ALA A 139 8.16 -18.62 -2.66
N THR A 140 7.50 -19.75 -2.36
CA THR A 140 7.84 -21.06 -2.92
C THR A 140 7.36 -21.18 -4.37
N GLU A 141 6.13 -20.75 -4.64
CA GLU A 141 5.56 -20.75 -5.99
C GLU A 141 6.39 -19.89 -6.96
N SER A 142 6.80 -18.70 -6.54
CA SER A 142 7.64 -17.80 -7.33
C SER A 142 9.00 -18.41 -7.72
N LYS A 143 9.57 -19.28 -6.88
CA LYS A 143 10.85 -19.98 -7.17
C LYS A 143 10.68 -21.18 -8.07
N SER A 144 9.50 -21.79 -8.10
CA SER A 144 9.20 -23.01 -8.88
C SER A 144 8.73 -22.73 -10.31
N ALA A 145 8.34 -21.48 -10.62
CA ALA A 145 7.92 -21.09 -11.95
C ALA A 145 9.11 -21.13 -12.94
N PRO A 146 9.01 -21.82 -14.10
CA PRO A 146 10.06 -21.81 -15.09
C PRO A 146 10.29 -20.37 -15.57
N LYS A 147 11.56 -19.95 -15.56
CA LYS A 147 12.00 -18.62 -15.99
C LYS A 147 11.58 -18.41 -17.44
N ALA A 148 10.46 -17.71 -17.68
CA ALA A 148 10.01 -17.40 -19.02
C ALA A 148 11.14 -16.65 -19.76
N ALA A 149 11.59 -17.20 -20.90
CA ALA A 149 12.57 -16.55 -21.76
C ALA A 149 12.03 -15.19 -22.22
N PRO A 150 12.89 -14.17 -22.39
CA PRO A 150 12.43 -12.85 -22.78
C PRO A 150 11.78 -12.93 -24.17
N ALA A 151 10.53 -12.47 -24.26
CA ALA A 151 9.83 -12.31 -25.52
C ALA A 151 10.58 -11.27 -26.37
N PHE A 152 11.30 -11.73 -27.40
CA PHE A 152 11.83 -10.85 -28.43
C PHE A 152 10.68 -10.20 -29.19
N SER A 153 10.42 -8.91 -28.92
CA SER A 153 9.54 -8.10 -29.75
C SER A 153 10.22 -7.82 -31.09
N LYS A 154 9.77 -8.46 -32.17
CA LYS A 154 10.10 -8.04 -33.54
C LYS A 154 9.41 -6.70 -33.81
N VAL A 155 10.18 -5.61 -33.80
CA VAL A 155 9.75 -4.32 -34.36
C VAL A 155 9.76 -4.44 -35.88
N ALA A 156 8.58 -4.50 -36.49
CA ALA A 156 8.42 -4.35 -37.93
C ALA A 156 8.58 -2.88 -38.30
N LYS A 157 9.68 -2.52 -38.96
CA LYS A 157 9.85 -1.22 -39.64
C LYS A 157 8.86 -1.15 -40.80
N LYS A 158 7.90 -0.23 -40.76
CA LYS A 158 7.12 0.15 -41.93
C LYS A 158 7.70 1.44 -42.50
N THR A 159 8.49 1.30 -43.55
CA THR A 159 8.92 2.40 -44.43
C THR A 159 7.85 2.60 -45.51
N SER A 160 7.38 3.82 -45.70
CA SER A 160 6.84 4.26 -46.99
C SER A 160 6.94 5.78 -47.07
N ALA A 161 7.62 6.23 -48.10
CA ALA A 161 7.91 7.63 -48.42
C ALA A 161 7.06 8.10 -49.63
N VAL A 162 7.04 9.44 -49.80
CA VAL A 162 6.70 10.22 -51.01
C VAL A 162 5.18 10.34 -51.29
N SER A 163 4.57 11.54 -51.43
CA SER A 163 4.73 12.47 -52.57
C SER A 163 4.23 13.90 -52.29
N LYS A 164 4.76 14.83 -53.09
CA LYS A 164 4.66 16.30 -53.07
C LYS A 164 3.64 16.83 -54.12
N ALA A 165 3.34 18.14 -54.04
CA ALA A 165 2.58 19.03 -54.97
C ALA A 165 1.08 19.20 -54.64
N LYS A 166 0.46 20.40 -54.70
CA LYS A 166 0.64 21.54 -55.62
C LYS A 166 0.04 22.84 -55.02
N GLN A 167 0.58 23.99 -55.41
CA GLN A 167 0.11 25.36 -55.13
C GLN A 167 -1.18 25.70 -55.91
N GLU A 168 -2.02 26.62 -55.41
CA GLU A 168 -2.23 28.00 -55.90
C GLU A 168 -3.60 28.60 -55.48
N THR A 169 -3.55 29.86 -55.02
CA THR A 169 -4.52 30.99 -55.14
C THR A 169 -6.03 30.73 -55.08
N THR A 170 -6.80 31.46 -54.27
CA THR A 170 -7.38 32.75 -54.70
C THR A 170 -7.60 33.76 -53.56
N LYS A 171 -7.40 35.04 -53.91
CA LYS A 171 -7.79 36.25 -53.18
C LYS A 171 -9.32 36.40 -53.15
N SER A 172 -9.86 37.06 -52.12
CA SER A 172 -10.45 38.42 -52.20
C SER A 172 -11.70 38.63 -51.33
N ALA A 173 -11.68 39.75 -50.59
CA ALA A 173 -12.79 40.62 -50.20
C ALA A 173 -13.81 40.08 -49.15
N ASN A 174 -14.42 40.86 -48.25
CA ASN A 174 -14.46 42.30 -48.08
C ASN A 174 -14.94 42.69 -46.66
N SER A 175 -14.52 43.89 -46.23
CA SER A 175 -15.20 44.93 -45.41
C SER A 175 -16.06 44.56 -44.18
N LYS A 176 -15.68 45.09 -43.01
CA LYS A 176 -16.28 46.23 -42.26
C LYS A 176 -17.73 45.99 -41.79
N VAL A 177 -18.09 46.28 -40.53
CA VAL A 177 -18.46 47.64 -40.09
C VAL A 177 -18.76 47.66 -38.56
N LYS A 178 -18.23 48.70 -37.89
CA LYS A 178 -18.68 49.49 -36.70
C LYS A 178 -19.19 48.76 -35.44
N ALA A 179 -18.58 48.98 -34.27
CA ALA A 179 -18.59 50.20 -33.42
C ALA A 179 -19.94 50.49 -32.76
N LYS A 180 -20.02 50.23 -31.46
CA LYS A 180 -20.30 51.23 -30.42
C LYS A 180 -19.79 50.74 -29.08
#